data_AF-A0AA96LRX3-F1
#
_entry.id   AF-A0AA96LRX3-F1
#
_cell.length_a   1.000
_cell.length_b   1.000
_cell.length_c   1.000
_cell.angle_alpha   90.00
_cell.angle_beta   90.00
_cell.angle_gamma   90.00
#
_symmetry.space_group_name_H-M   'P 1'
#
loop_
_entity.id
_entity.type
_entity.pdbx_description
1 polymer ?
#
loop_
_entity_poly.entity_id
_entity_poly.type
_entity_poly.pdbx_seq_one_letter_code
_entity_poly.pdbx_strand_id
1 'polypeptide(L)'
;MTNYAIKTISENYKMTAFGVAFEDFNDWAGNAAKTAAKKAEITENGKLAELLALADGQAYQINYILDGKAWRGFGVMGEFDVEGAVVLDFLAGDYLVVPGTGADKDRLADEITGKVFGGMLQAVTEYKYVGPGNSTFVKEAENGQFYGEMWLRVIKLKFNPVKRSTPMTVYTLEHKKSFTLTAYGFSIQSNFQDMPAMQKEKTEFWRRLKDDGRFDKLKKAAKDDREWSVNEVYLGKPWNYFAVEAGKSVADATRIIEFPESEYIVVAGNGDKETLFDQLTYRAFGEVLAQITDYAYIGGPNATYRKDNGDGTFYGEFWVPVVKK
;
A
#
# COMPACT_ATOMS: atom_id res chain seq x y z
N MET A 1 -11.30 -20.82 -10.15
CA MET A 1 -9.83 -21.02 -10.18
C MET A 1 -9.20 -19.66 -9.95
N THR A 2 -8.19 -19.56 -9.08
CA THR A 2 -7.47 -18.30 -8.83
C THR A 2 -6.74 -17.86 -10.09
N ASN A 3 -6.79 -16.57 -10.42
CA ASN A 3 -6.16 -15.99 -11.62
C ASN A 3 -4.63 -15.81 -11.47
N TYR A 4 -4.02 -16.46 -10.47
CA TYR A 4 -2.59 -16.41 -10.17
C TYR A 4 -2.13 -17.69 -9.46
N ALA A 5 -0.82 -17.91 -9.47
CA ALA A 5 -0.13 -18.90 -8.64
C ALA A 5 0.92 -18.21 -7.75
N ILE A 6 1.33 -18.89 -6.67
CA ILE A 6 2.50 -18.49 -5.89
C ILE A 6 3.64 -19.45 -6.20
N LYS A 7 4.82 -18.89 -6.48
CA LYS A 7 6.06 -19.63 -6.74
C LYS A 7 7.13 -19.13 -5.79
N THR A 8 7.75 -20.03 -5.03
CA THR A 8 8.88 -19.67 -4.17
C THR A 8 10.18 -19.83 -4.95
N ILE A 9 10.96 -18.76 -5.00
CA ILE A 9 12.32 -18.74 -5.55
C ILE A 9 13.30 -18.81 -4.38
N SER A 10 14.19 -19.81 -4.40
CA SER A 10 15.10 -20.12 -3.30
C SER A 10 16.31 -19.21 -3.21
N GLU A 11 16.75 -18.65 -4.34
CA GLU A 11 17.99 -17.87 -4.44
C GLU A 11 17.73 -16.55 -5.17
N ASN A 12 18.53 -15.52 -4.84
CA ASN A 12 18.49 -14.29 -5.62
C ASN A 12 18.90 -14.60 -7.06
N TYR A 13 18.28 -13.93 -8.02
CA TYR A 13 18.62 -14.05 -9.43
C TYR A 13 18.83 -12.66 -10.03
N LYS A 14 19.50 -12.62 -11.17
CA LYS A 14 19.81 -11.37 -11.87
C LYS A 14 19.20 -11.37 -13.25
N MET A 15 18.89 -10.17 -13.73
CA MET A 15 18.49 -9.95 -15.11
C MET A 15 19.32 -8.82 -15.70
N THR A 16 19.85 -9.02 -16.89
CA THR A 16 20.60 -7.98 -17.61
C THR A 16 19.67 -7.36 -18.65
N ALA A 17 19.59 -6.03 -18.68
CA ALA A 17 18.56 -5.35 -19.47
C ALA A 17 18.95 -3.95 -19.94
N PHE A 18 18.36 -3.51 -21.04
CA PHE A 18 18.39 -2.12 -21.49
C PHE A 18 17.06 -1.45 -21.21
N GLY A 19 17.06 -0.16 -20.87
CA GLY A 19 15.82 0.53 -20.57
C GLY A 19 15.98 2.02 -20.32
N VAL A 20 14.93 2.61 -19.78
CA VAL A 20 14.80 4.05 -19.54
C VAL A 20 14.20 4.30 -18.16
N ALA A 21 14.69 5.34 -17.50
CA ALA A 21 14.11 5.84 -16.26
C ALA A 21 12.94 6.80 -16.55
N PHE A 22 11.98 6.88 -15.62
CA PHE A 22 10.86 7.81 -15.67
C PHE A 22 10.93 8.80 -14.49
N GLU A 23 10.50 10.03 -14.76
CA GLU A 23 10.42 11.11 -13.76
C GLU A 23 9.04 11.17 -13.09
N ASP A 24 7.97 10.83 -13.82
CA ASP A 24 6.60 10.76 -13.31
C ASP A 24 6.01 9.37 -13.60
N PHE A 25 5.60 8.66 -12.54
CA PHE A 25 4.98 7.33 -12.64
C PHE A 25 3.60 7.38 -13.29
N ASN A 26 2.90 8.52 -13.23
CA ASN A 26 1.54 8.67 -13.69
C ASN A 26 1.42 9.06 -15.18
N ASP A 27 2.53 9.46 -15.82
CA ASP A 27 2.57 9.72 -17.26
C ASP A 27 2.62 8.40 -18.05
N TRP A 28 1.49 7.68 -18.07
CA TRP A 28 1.41 6.36 -18.71
C TRP A 28 1.74 6.42 -20.20
N ALA A 29 1.18 7.40 -20.92
CA ALA A 29 1.37 7.54 -22.35
C ALA A 29 2.82 7.92 -22.70
N GLY A 30 3.41 8.87 -21.98
CA GLY A 30 4.80 9.28 -22.19
C GLY A 30 5.79 8.17 -21.82
N ASN A 31 5.53 7.45 -20.73
CA ASN A 31 6.37 6.32 -20.32
C ASN A 31 6.31 5.17 -21.33
N ALA A 32 5.12 4.83 -21.83
CA ALA A 32 4.96 3.83 -22.89
C ALA A 32 5.71 4.24 -24.17
N ALA A 33 5.60 5.51 -24.60
CA ALA A 33 6.31 6.01 -25.78
C ALA A 33 7.83 5.96 -25.62
N LYS A 34 8.38 6.36 -24.45
CA LYS A 34 9.82 6.29 -24.16
C LYS A 34 10.33 4.86 -24.16
N THR A 35 9.57 3.92 -23.57
CA THR A 35 9.92 2.51 -23.58
C THR A 35 9.90 1.92 -24.99
N ALA A 36 8.88 2.25 -25.79
CA ALA A 36 8.81 1.81 -27.19
C ALA A 36 9.99 2.33 -28.02
N ALA A 37 10.34 3.61 -27.86
CA ALA A 37 11.50 4.21 -28.51
C ALA A 37 12.81 3.51 -28.11
N LYS A 38 12.99 3.23 -26.81
CA LYS A 38 14.16 2.47 -26.34
C LYS A 38 14.19 1.06 -26.89
N LYS A 39 13.05 0.36 -26.98
CA LYS A 39 12.96 -0.98 -27.59
C LYS A 39 13.38 -0.95 -29.07
N ALA A 40 12.93 0.06 -29.81
CA ALA A 40 13.29 0.23 -31.22
C ALA A 40 14.80 0.48 -31.38
N GLU A 41 15.36 1.39 -30.59
CA GLU A 41 16.79 1.72 -30.58
C GLU A 41 17.67 0.48 -30.35
N ILE A 42 17.40 -0.29 -29.29
CA ILE A 42 18.19 -1.49 -28.95
C ILE A 42 17.97 -2.66 -29.92
N THR A 43 16.88 -2.64 -30.68
CA THR A 43 16.61 -3.63 -31.73
C THR A 43 17.39 -3.27 -32.99
N GLU A 44 17.31 -2.01 -33.41
CA GLU A 44 17.96 -1.51 -34.63
C GLU A 44 19.48 -1.61 -34.54
N ASN A 45 20.06 -1.30 -33.37
CA ASN A 45 21.50 -1.39 -33.17
C ASN A 45 22.02 -2.80 -32.82
N GLY A 46 21.15 -3.83 -32.85
CA GLY A 46 21.51 -5.23 -32.61
C GLY A 46 21.73 -5.62 -31.14
N LYS A 47 21.75 -4.66 -30.20
CA LYS A 47 22.05 -4.94 -28.79
C LYS A 47 21.07 -5.91 -28.13
N LEU A 48 19.79 -5.86 -28.48
CA LEU A 48 18.80 -6.81 -27.97
C LEU A 48 19.06 -8.23 -28.48
N ALA A 49 19.45 -8.39 -29.76
CA ALA A 49 19.78 -9.70 -30.32
C ALA A 49 21.06 -10.27 -29.68
N GLU A 50 22.09 -9.46 -29.48
CA GLU A 50 23.31 -9.85 -28.77
C GLU A 50 22.99 -10.33 -27.35
N LEU A 51 22.19 -9.56 -26.61
CA LEU A 51 21.79 -9.91 -25.25
C LEU A 51 20.95 -11.19 -25.19
N LEU A 52 20.05 -11.41 -26.16
CA LEU A 52 19.28 -12.65 -26.27
C LEU A 52 20.15 -13.87 -26.54
N ALA A 53 21.20 -13.73 -27.34
CA ALA A 53 22.13 -14.81 -27.68
C ALA A 53 23.01 -15.25 -26.49
N LEU A 54 23.18 -14.39 -25.48
CA LEU A 54 23.90 -14.72 -24.24
C LEU A 54 23.05 -15.58 -23.28
N ALA A 55 21.73 -15.58 -23.45
CA ALA A 55 20.78 -16.30 -22.60
C ALA A 55 20.07 -17.42 -23.37
N ASP A 56 18.84 -17.76 -22.98
CA ASP A 56 18.01 -18.79 -23.61
C ASP A 56 17.14 -18.27 -24.77
N GLY A 57 17.38 -17.03 -25.21
CA GLY A 57 16.56 -16.35 -26.21
C GLY A 57 15.20 -15.85 -25.72
N GLN A 58 14.86 -15.98 -24.43
CA GLN A 58 13.64 -15.42 -23.87
C GLN A 58 13.83 -13.96 -23.47
N ALA A 59 13.11 -13.07 -24.15
CA ALA A 59 13.03 -11.66 -23.76
C ALA A 59 12.02 -11.45 -22.63
N TYR A 60 12.34 -10.53 -21.73
CA TYR A 60 11.48 -10.08 -20.64
C TYR A 60 11.26 -8.58 -20.74
N GLN A 61 10.02 -8.14 -20.60
CA GLN A 61 9.70 -6.76 -20.24
C GLN A 61 9.82 -6.61 -18.73
N ILE A 62 10.60 -5.63 -18.27
CA ILE A 62 10.94 -5.48 -16.87
C ILE A 62 10.52 -4.08 -16.41
N ASN A 63 9.76 -4.03 -15.32
CA ASN A 63 9.55 -2.80 -14.55
C ASN A 63 10.38 -2.90 -13.27
N TYR A 64 11.12 -1.85 -12.93
CA TYR A 64 12.05 -1.88 -11.81
C TYR A 64 12.17 -0.50 -11.16
N ILE A 65 12.65 -0.45 -9.92
CA ILE A 65 13.08 0.78 -9.26
C ILE A 65 14.60 0.81 -9.22
N LEU A 66 15.20 1.69 -10.01
CA LEU A 66 16.65 1.88 -10.09
C LEU A 66 16.99 3.26 -9.52
N ASP A 67 17.84 3.32 -8.51
CA ASP A 67 18.24 4.56 -7.83
C ASP A 67 17.05 5.43 -7.37
N GLY A 68 15.98 4.77 -6.90
CA GLY A 68 14.76 5.43 -6.44
C GLY A 68 13.85 5.96 -7.55
N LYS A 69 14.20 5.75 -8.82
CA LYS A 69 13.39 6.13 -9.98
C LYS A 69 12.73 4.92 -10.62
N ALA A 70 11.53 5.13 -11.16
CA ALA A 70 10.91 4.13 -12.02
C ALA A 70 11.81 3.85 -13.22
N TRP A 71 11.90 2.60 -13.60
CA TRP A 71 12.64 2.18 -14.78
C TRP A 71 11.85 1.09 -15.50
N ARG A 72 11.82 1.16 -16.83
CA ARG A 72 11.26 0.10 -17.67
C ARG A 72 12.21 -0.23 -18.80
N GLY A 73 12.32 -1.51 -19.10
CA GLY A 73 13.21 -1.99 -20.14
C GLY A 73 12.92 -3.40 -20.61
N PHE A 74 13.85 -3.90 -21.42
CA PHE A 74 13.82 -5.21 -22.02
C PHE A 74 15.15 -5.90 -21.80
N GLY A 75 15.12 -7.16 -21.42
CA GLY A 75 16.32 -7.90 -21.07
C GLY A 75 16.11 -9.39 -21.01
N VAL A 76 17.09 -10.05 -20.40
CA VAL A 76 17.18 -11.51 -20.30
C VAL A 76 17.50 -11.93 -18.87
N MET A 77 17.22 -13.18 -18.54
CA MET A 77 17.67 -13.79 -17.29
C MET A 77 19.20 -13.99 -17.34
N GLY A 78 19.90 -13.64 -16.27
CA GLY A 78 21.35 -13.79 -16.13
C GLY A 78 22.09 -12.47 -15.91
N GLU A 79 23.35 -12.59 -15.47
CA GLU A 79 24.29 -11.50 -15.29
C GLU A 79 25.29 -11.50 -16.44
N PHE A 80 25.27 -10.45 -17.25
CA PHE A 80 26.14 -10.30 -18.40
C PHE A 80 26.76 -8.90 -18.41
N ASP A 81 28.05 -8.83 -18.73
CA ASP A 81 28.75 -7.57 -18.91
C ASP A 81 28.52 -7.07 -20.35
N VAL A 82 27.52 -6.22 -20.52
CA VAL A 82 27.09 -5.66 -21.81
C VAL A 82 27.03 -4.15 -21.73
N GLU A 83 27.73 -3.47 -22.63
CA GLU A 83 27.85 -2.02 -22.62
C GLU A 83 26.49 -1.30 -22.76
N GLY A 84 26.14 -0.53 -21.74
CA GLY A 84 24.90 0.24 -21.66
C GLY A 84 23.70 -0.56 -21.15
N ALA A 85 23.88 -1.84 -20.81
CA ALA A 85 22.90 -2.61 -20.07
C ALA A 85 23.09 -2.42 -18.56
N VAL A 86 22.03 -2.66 -17.81
CA VAL A 86 22.05 -2.69 -16.35
C VAL A 86 21.81 -4.12 -15.87
N VAL A 87 22.49 -4.51 -14.80
CA VAL A 87 22.25 -5.77 -14.09
C VAL A 87 21.30 -5.48 -12.93
N LEU A 88 20.14 -6.14 -12.93
CA LEU A 88 19.06 -5.93 -11.97
C LEU A 88 18.98 -7.11 -11.01
N ASP A 89 18.92 -6.83 -9.71
CA ASP A 89 18.85 -7.85 -8.66
C ASP A 89 17.40 -8.19 -8.29
N PHE A 90 17.01 -9.44 -8.43
CA PHE A 90 15.73 -9.95 -7.97
C PHE A 90 15.95 -10.84 -6.75
N LEU A 91 15.27 -10.49 -5.65
CA LEU A 91 15.46 -11.16 -4.38
C LEU A 91 14.69 -12.48 -4.31
N ALA A 92 15.25 -13.48 -3.64
CA ALA A 92 14.58 -14.71 -3.27
C ALA A 92 13.29 -14.45 -2.47
N GLY A 93 12.39 -15.42 -2.49
CA GLY A 93 11.11 -15.39 -1.76
C GLY A 93 9.93 -15.80 -2.64
N ASP A 94 8.73 -15.44 -2.19
CA ASP A 94 7.49 -15.76 -2.90
C ASP A 94 7.24 -14.76 -4.04
N TYR A 95 6.83 -15.29 -5.18
CA TYR A 95 6.44 -14.56 -6.36
C TYR A 95 5.00 -14.90 -6.70
N LEU A 96 4.22 -13.85 -6.91
CA LEU A 96 2.90 -13.98 -7.51
C LEU A 96 3.07 -14.04 -9.03
N VAL A 97 2.56 -15.10 -9.64
CA VAL A 97 2.67 -15.41 -11.06
C VAL A 97 1.30 -15.27 -11.69
N VAL A 98 1.17 -14.31 -12.61
CA VAL A 98 -0.10 -14.02 -13.28
C VAL A 98 0.00 -14.42 -14.75
N PRO A 99 -0.72 -15.48 -15.17
CA PRO A 99 -0.76 -15.86 -16.56
C PRO A 99 -1.71 -14.97 -17.37
N GLY A 100 -1.43 -14.86 -18.67
CA GLY A 100 -2.30 -14.26 -19.66
C GLY A 100 -2.11 -14.94 -21.03
N THR A 101 -3.15 -14.87 -21.84
CA THR A 101 -3.12 -15.28 -23.25
C THR A 101 -3.63 -14.14 -24.12
N GLY A 102 -3.11 -14.04 -25.35
CA GLY A 102 -3.48 -12.96 -26.28
C GLY A 102 -3.14 -13.30 -27.72
N ALA A 103 -3.72 -12.56 -28.66
CA ALA A 103 -3.46 -12.72 -30.09
C ALA A 103 -2.25 -11.92 -30.58
N ASP A 104 -1.76 -10.98 -29.79
CA ASP A 104 -0.68 -10.05 -30.15
C ASP A 104 0.46 -10.15 -29.13
N LYS A 105 1.64 -10.59 -29.60
CA LYS A 105 2.84 -10.77 -28.79
C LYS A 105 3.31 -9.48 -28.14
N ASP A 106 3.27 -8.38 -28.89
CA ASP A 106 3.84 -7.10 -28.46
C ASP A 106 2.92 -6.39 -27.47
N ARG A 107 1.60 -6.66 -27.52
CA ARG A 107 0.63 -6.07 -26.58
C ARG A 107 0.42 -6.89 -25.31
N LEU A 108 0.56 -8.21 -25.39
CA LEU A 108 0.19 -9.10 -24.28
C LEU A 108 0.93 -8.76 -22.96
N ALA A 109 2.20 -8.38 -23.02
CA ALA A 109 2.96 -8.02 -21.83
C ALA A 109 2.36 -6.79 -21.10
N ASP A 110 1.97 -5.77 -21.86
CA ASP A 110 1.32 -4.57 -21.33
C ASP A 110 -0.10 -4.85 -20.84
N GLU A 111 -0.85 -5.71 -21.51
CA GLU A 111 -2.19 -6.14 -21.10
C GLU A 111 -2.16 -6.89 -19.76
N ILE A 112 -1.22 -7.82 -19.58
CA ILE A 112 -1.02 -8.51 -18.30
C ILE A 112 -0.63 -7.50 -17.21
N THR A 113 0.32 -6.61 -17.52
CA THR A 113 0.76 -5.57 -16.57
C THR A 113 -0.41 -4.68 -16.14
N GLY A 114 -1.21 -4.20 -17.09
CA GLY A 114 -2.40 -3.38 -16.85
C GLY A 114 -3.46 -4.10 -16.03
N LYS A 115 -3.71 -5.39 -16.30
CA LYS A 115 -4.60 -6.22 -15.49
C LYS A 115 -4.12 -6.36 -14.04
N VAL A 116 -2.82 -6.60 -13.84
CA VAL A 116 -2.24 -6.80 -12.51
C VAL A 116 -2.38 -5.52 -11.68
N PHE A 117 -1.90 -4.40 -12.20
CA PHE A 117 -1.90 -3.13 -11.45
C PHE A 117 -3.23 -2.37 -11.48
N GLY A 118 -4.10 -2.65 -12.46
CA GLY A 118 -5.41 -1.99 -12.62
C GLY A 118 -6.53 -2.55 -11.76
N GLY A 119 -6.28 -3.52 -10.87
CA GLY A 119 -7.31 -4.01 -9.95
C GLY A 119 -7.06 -5.39 -9.36
N MET A 120 -6.31 -6.25 -10.07
CA MET A 120 -6.10 -7.63 -9.60
C MET A 120 -5.27 -7.68 -8.33
N LEU A 121 -4.21 -6.88 -8.22
CA LEU A 121 -3.34 -6.89 -7.05
C LEU A 121 -4.10 -6.48 -5.78
N GLN A 122 -5.06 -5.56 -5.90
CA GLN A 122 -5.95 -5.12 -4.82
C GLN A 122 -6.87 -6.25 -4.34
N ALA A 123 -7.22 -7.20 -5.21
CA ALA A 123 -8.01 -8.37 -4.85
C ALA A 123 -7.20 -9.48 -4.15
N VAL A 124 -5.86 -9.43 -4.22
CA VAL A 124 -4.97 -10.39 -3.56
C VAL A 124 -4.77 -9.98 -2.10
N THR A 125 -5.67 -10.42 -1.23
CA THR A 125 -5.66 -10.01 0.19
C THR A 125 -4.67 -10.77 1.09
N GLU A 126 -4.10 -11.88 0.62
CA GLU A 126 -3.19 -12.72 1.41
C GLU A 126 -1.71 -12.35 1.20
N TYR A 127 -1.41 -11.55 0.18
CA TYR A 127 -0.05 -11.23 -0.22
C TYR A 127 0.08 -9.75 -0.53
N LYS A 128 1.24 -9.17 -0.22
CA LYS A 128 1.57 -7.78 -0.54
C LYS A 128 2.75 -7.74 -1.50
N TYR A 129 2.64 -6.97 -2.58
CA TYR A 129 3.77 -6.67 -3.47
C TYR A 129 4.82 -5.85 -2.74
N VAL A 130 6.10 -6.22 -2.90
CA VAL A 130 7.22 -5.61 -2.15
C VAL A 130 8.33 -5.05 -3.02
N GLY A 131 8.22 -5.13 -4.35
CA GLY A 131 9.28 -4.68 -5.25
C GLY A 131 10.57 -5.49 -5.11
N PRO A 132 11.71 -5.00 -5.66
CA PRO A 132 11.88 -3.70 -6.33
C PRO A 132 11.35 -3.64 -7.77
N GLY A 133 10.93 -4.76 -8.34
CA GLY A 133 10.46 -4.81 -9.73
C GLY A 133 9.50 -5.95 -10.01
N ASN A 134 9.17 -6.13 -11.28
CA ASN A 134 8.43 -7.25 -11.85
C ASN A 134 8.92 -7.51 -13.27
N SER A 135 8.74 -8.73 -13.74
CA SER A 135 9.15 -9.15 -15.08
C SER A 135 8.03 -9.91 -15.77
N THR A 136 7.80 -9.60 -17.03
CA THR A 136 6.81 -10.27 -17.87
C THR A 136 7.50 -10.84 -19.09
N PHE A 137 7.36 -12.15 -19.32
CA PHE A 137 7.76 -12.75 -20.59
C PHE A 137 6.52 -13.10 -21.41
N VAL A 138 6.70 -13.16 -22.73
CA VAL A 138 5.71 -13.64 -23.69
C VAL A 138 6.37 -14.62 -24.64
N LYS A 139 5.71 -15.75 -24.90
CA LYS A 139 6.13 -16.78 -25.84
C LYS A 139 4.96 -17.26 -26.70
N GLU A 140 5.28 -17.91 -27.80
CA GLU A 140 4.28 -18.59 -28.64
C GLU A 140 3.63 -19.75 -27.88
N ALA A 141 2.33 -19.91 -28.08
CA ALA A 141 1.56 -21.04 -27.59
C ALA A 141 1.18 -21.96 -28.77
N GLU A 142 0.95 -23.24 -28.48
CA GLU A 142 0.70 -24.28 -29.48
C GLU A 142 -0.55 -24.05 -30.35
N ASN A 143 -1.46 -23.17 -29.92
CA ASN A 143 -2.72 -22.87 -30.59
C ASN A 143 -2.68 -21.63 -31.51
N GLY A 144 -1.49 -21.11 -31.83
CA GLY A 144 -1.33 -19.89 -32.62
C GLY A 144 -1.64 -18.60 -31.87
N GLN A 145 -1.82 -18.67 -30.54
CA GLN A 145 -1.86 -17.50 -29.65
C GLN A 145 -0.51 -17.30 -28.96
N PHE A 146 -0.42 -16.27 -28.14
CA PHE A 146 0.69 -16.04 -27.24
C PHE A 146 0.29 -16.31 -25.79
N TYR A 147 1.26 -16.83 -25.04
CA TYR A 147 1.17 -17.01 -23.60
C TYR A 147 2.20 -16.12 -22.91
N GLY A 148 1.81 -15.46 -21.83
CA GLY A 148 2.73 -14.68 -21.02
C GLY A 148 2.48 -14.87 -19.54
N GLU A 149 3.53 -14.62 -18.76
CA GLU A 149 3.45 -14.60 -17.30
C GLU A 149 4.14 -13.36 -16.77
N MET A 150 3.45 -12.66 -15.88
CA MET A 150 4.06 -11.63 -15.05
C MET A 150 4.43 -12.21 -13.69
N TRP A 151 5.66 -11.96 -13.29
CA TRP A 151 6.24 -12.38 -12.03
C TRP A 151 6.53 -11.15 -11.18
N LEU A 152 5.96 -11.11 -9.97
CA LEU A 152 6.16 -10.01 -9.03
C LEU A 152 6.37 -10.54 -7.60
N ARG A 153 7.42 -10.05 -6.94
CA ARG A 153 7.78 -10.50 -5.59
C ARG A 153 6.74 -10.04 -4.58
N VAL A 154 6.27 -10.97 -3.77
CA VAL A 154 5.29 -10.73 -2.72
C VAL A 154 5.75 -11.27 -1.38
N ILE A 155 5.19 -10.74 -0.30
CA ILE A 155 5.26 -11.35 1.03
C ILE A 155 3.87 -11.81 1.43
N LYS A 156 3.80 -13.01 2.02
CA LYS A 156 2.57 -13.47 2.64
C LYS A 156 2.27 -12.58 3.85
N LEU A 157 1.08 -11.99 3.86
CA LEU A 157 0.61 -11.28 5.03
C LEU A 157 0.33 -12.33 6.12
N LYS A 158 0.88 -12.12 7.32
CA LYS A 158 0.56 -12.96 8.47
C LYS A 158 -0.90 -12.70 8.86
N PHE A 159 -1.82 -13.44 8.23
CA PHE A 159 -3.23 -13.42 8.58
C PHE A 159 -3.49 -14.47 9.66
N ASN A 160 -3.95 -14.02 10.83
CA ASN A 160 -4.55 -14.87 11.86
C ASN A 160 -5.97 -15.24 11.38
N PRO A 161 -6.34 -16.53 11.24
CA PRO A 161 -7.55 -16.91 10.53
C PRO A 161 -8.77 -16.84 11.45
N VAL A 162 -9.66 -15.88 11.19
CA VAL A 162 -11.09 -16.13 11.43
C VAL A 162 -11.70 -16.48 10.07
N LYS A 163 -12.26 -17.68 9.99
CA LYS A 163 -12.88 -18.31 8.81
C LYS A 163 -13.74 -17.30 8.02
N ARG A 164 -13.38 -17.09 6.76
CA ARG A 164 -14.20 -16.35 5.79
C ARG A 164 -15.33 -17.24 5.28
N SER A 165 -16.55 -16.92 5.69
CA SER A 165 -17.77 -17.22 4.93
C SER A 165 -18.51 -15.89 4.74
N THR A 166 -18.99 -15.64 3.51
CA THR A 166 -19.72 -14.45 3.03
C THR A 166 -18.84 -13.20 2.72
N PRO A 167 -19.22 -12.36 1.74
CA PRO A 167 -18.35 -11.32 1.18
C PRO A 167 -18.05 -10.30 2.27
N MET A 168 -16.81 -10.23 2.73
CA MET A 168 -16.47 -9.36 3.85
C MET A 168 -16.57 -7.92 3.39
N THR A 169 -17.58 -7.23 3.89
CA THR A 169 -17.64 -5.78 3.87
C THR A 169 -16.34 -5.26 4.49
N VAL A 170 -15.66 -4.37 3.78
CA VAL A 170 -14.37 -3.76 4.21
C VAL A 170 -14.56 -2.88 5.46
N TYR A 171 -15.82 -2.73 5.91
CA TYR A 171 -16.26 -1.98 7.07
C TYR A 171 -17.53 -2.60 7.67
N THR A 172 -17.87 -2.19 8.90
CA THR A 172 -19.19 -2.34 9.50
C THR A 172 -19.84 -0.96 9.65
N LEU A 173 -21.17 -0.91 9.57
CA LEU A 173 -21.93 0.27 9.96
C LEU A 173 -22.47 0.04 11.37
N GLU A 174 -22.14 0.93 12.29
CA GLU A 174 -22.50 0.79 13.70
C GLU A 174 -23.08 2.08 14.24
N HIS A 175 -24.28 1.97 14.83
CA HIS A 175 -24.84 3.05 15.62
C HIS A 175 -24.06 3.20 16.94
N LYS A 176 -23.55 4.39 17.22
CA LYS A 176 -22.83 4.69 18.48
C LYS A 176 -23.43 5.90 19.16
N LYS A 177 -23.61 5.79 20.49
CA LYS A 177 -23.97 6.91 21.35
C LYS A 177 -22.85 7.95 21.38
N SER A 178 -23.19 9.18 21.76
CA SER A 178 -22.19 10.22 21.99
C SER A 178 -21.17 9.80 23.04
N PHE A 179 -19.90 10.07 22.80
CA PHE A 179 -18.82 9.81 23.73
C PHE A 179 -17.78 10.93 23.70
N THR A 180 -16.89 10.96 24.69
CA THR A 180 -15.85 11.99 24.77
C THR A 180 -14.47 11.38 24.94
N LEU A 181 -13.48 12.00 24.31
CA LEU A 181 -12.07 11.64 24.45
C LEU A 181 -11.29 12.82 25.04
N THR A 182 -10.53 12.57 26.08
CA THR A 182 -9.62 13.58 26.68
C THR A 182 -8.25 13.43 26.06
N ALA A 183 -7.69 14.54 25.56
CA ALA A 183 -6.59 14.45 24.61
C ALA A 183 -5.53 15.54 24.78
N TYR A 184 -4.30 15.18 24.39
CA TYR A 184 -3.26 16.14 24.03
C TYR A 184 -3.10 16.15 22.51
N GLY A 185 -3.00 17.33 21.92
CA GLY A 185 -2.85 17.44 20.47
C GLY A 185 -1.99 18.59 20.02
N PHE A 186 -1.78 18.61 18.71
CA PHE A 186 -1.04 19.65 18.00
C PHE A 186 -1.74 19.95 16.68
N SER A 187 -1.63 21.19 16.23
CA SER A 187 -2.06 21.56 14.89
C SER A 187 -1.02 21.10 13.87
N ILE A 188 -1.44 20.36 12.85
CA ILE A 188 -0.55 19.92 11.76
C ILE A 188 -0.19 21.13 10.91
N GLN A 189 1.09 21.29 10.59
CA GLN A 189 1.59 22.41 9.78
C GLN A 189 1.79 22.02 8.31
N SER A 190 2.13 20.77 8.05
CA SER A 190 2.29 20.22 6.70
C SER A 190 1.00 20.23 5.88
N ASN A 191 1.18 20.20 4.56
CA ASN A 191 0.10 19.98 3.62
C ASN A 191 -0.48 18.56 3.81
N PHE A 192 -1.80 18.43 3.78
CA PHE A 192 -2.49 17.14 3.90
C PHE A 192 -2.13 16.10 2.82
N GLN A 193 -1.61 16.56 1.68
CA GLN A 193 -1.15 15.68 0.61
C GLN A 193 0.30 15.20 0.83
N ASP A 194 1.04 15.82 1.75
CA ASP A 194 2.41 15.44 2.12
C ASP A 194 2.39 14.46 3.30
N MET A 195 2.01 13.22 3.00
CA MET A 195 1.90 12.15 4.00
C MET A 195 3.20 11.93 4.79
N PRO A 196 4.40 11.92 4.16
CA PRO A 196 5.66 11.79 4.91
C PRO A 196 5.88 12.93 5.92
N ALA A 197 5.61 14.18 5.56
CA ALA A 197 5.77 15.31 6.47
C ALA A 197 4.77 15.23 7.64
N MET A 198 3.50 14.92 7.36
CA MET A 198 2.49 14.72 8.40
C MET A 198 2.88 13.59 9.37
N GLN A 199 3.37 12.47 8.84
CA GLN A 199 3.80 11.34 9.65
C GLN A 199 4.95 11.75 10.58
N LYS A 200 5.92 12.50 10.06
CA LYS A 200 7.04 13.01 10.85
C LYS A 200 6.56 13.89 12.00
N GLU A 201 5.65 14.82 11.75
CA GLU A 201 5.07 15.67 12.81
C GLU A 201 4.35 14.84 13.90
N LYS A 202 3.53 13.87 13.49
CA LYS A 202 2.83 12.96 14.42
C LYS A 202 3.83 12.16 15.26
N THR A 203 4.84 11.57 14.64
CA THR A 203 5.87 10.79 15.34
C THR A 203 6.68 11.66 16.31
N GLU A 204 7.03 12.88 15.93
CA GLU A 204 7.73 13.81 16.81
C GLU A 204 6.88 14.23 18.01
N PHE A 205 5.60 14.54 17.80
CA PHE A 205 4.68 14.87 18.88
C PHE A 205 4.44 13.67 19.80
N TRP A 206 4.25 12.49 19.23
CA TRP A 206 4.11 11.24 19.99
C TRP A 206 5.32 10.96 20.87
N ARG A 207 6.53 11.12 20.34
CA ARG A 207 7.76 10.98 21.12
C ARG A 207 7.78 11.96 22.29
N ARG A 208 7.51 13.25 22.05
CA ARG A 208 7.47 14.27 23.12
C ARG A 208 6.44 13.93 24.19
N LEU A 209 5.23 13.50 23.82
CA LEU A 209 4.17 13.12 24.77
C LEU A 209 4.57 11.96 25.69
N LYS A 210 5.36 11.02 25.18
CA LYS A 210 5.92 9.92 25.98
C LYS A 210 7.03 10.44 26.89
N ASP A 211 7.98 11.18 26.33
CA ASP A 211 9.17 11.67 27.06
C ASP A 211 8.81 12.63 28.21
N ASP A 212 7.80 13.47 28.04
CA ASP A 212 7.35 14.44 29.06
C ASP A 212 6.26 13.89 30.01
N GLY A 213 5.88 12.62 29.87
CA GLY A 213 4.95 11.93 30.77
C GLY A 213 3.47 12.31 30.60
N ARG A 214 3.12 13.17 29.62
CA ARG A 214 1.72 13.53 29.35
C ARG A 214 0.89 12.33 28.88
N PHE A 215 1.47 11.41 28.12
CA PHE A 215 0.74 10.21 27.71
C PHE A 215 0.43 9.28 28.90
N ASP A 216 1.39 9.09 29.81
CA ASP A 216 1.17 8.32 31.04
C ASP A 216 0.08 8.94 31.92
N LYS A 217 0.01 10.27 31.95
CA LYS A 217 -1.06 11.00 32.63
C LYS A 217 -2.43 10.71 32.04
N LEU A 218 -2.56 10.67 30.70
CA LEU A 218 -3.79 10.21 30.04
C LEU A 218 -4.11 8.77 30.45
N LYS A 219 -3.16 7.85 30.34
CA LYS A 219 -3.37 6.43 30.68
C LYS A 219 -3.83 6.22 32.12
N LYS A 220 -3.29 6.97 33.09
CA LYS A 220 -3.75 6.92 34.50
C LYS A 220 -5.19 7.42 34.71
N ALA A 221 -5.69 8.25 33.81
CA ALA A 221 -7.06 8.75 33.83
C ALA A 221 -8.03 7.91 32.99
N ALA A 222 -7.53 6.99 32.16
CA ALA A 222 -8.34 6.20 31.23
C ALA A 222 -9.29 5.22 31.95
N LYS A 223 -10.46 4.97 31.35
CA LYS A 223 -11.41 3.95 31.80
C LYS A 223 -11.01 2.55 31.36
N ASP A 224 -10.25 2.44 30.28
CA ASP A 224 -9.83 1.20 29.65
C ASP A 224 -8.42 1.31 29.05
N ASP A 225 -7.97 0.23 28.43
CA ASP A 225 -6.64 0.16 27.84
C ASP A 225 -6.52 0.79 26.45
N ARG A 226 -7.62 1.30 25.88
CA ARG A 226 -7.62 1.82 24.51
C ARG A 226 -6.81 3.11 24.44
N GLU A 227 -5.88 3.11 23.50
CA GLU A 227 -5.14 4.31 23.11
C GLU A 227 -5.77 4.85 21.83
N TRP A 228 -6.06 6.15 21.78
CA TRP A 228 -6.76 6.76 20.65
C TRP A 228 -5.85 7.75 19.91
N SER A 229 -5.97 7.79 18.59
CA SER A 229 -5.52 8.88 17.72
C SER A 229 -6.74 9.51 17.07
N VAL A 230 -6.90 10.83 17.21
CA VAL A 230 -8.05 11.58 16.67
C VAL A 230 -7.58 12.58 15.64
N ASN A 231 -8.28 12.68 14.51
CA ASN A 231 -8.06 13.73 13.51
C ASN A 231 -9.31 14.60 13.41
N GLU A 232 -9.09 15.92 13.30
CA GLU A 232 -10.17 16.90 13.13
C GLU A 232 -9.66 18.17 12.46
N VAL A 233 -10.56 18.88 11.76
CA VAL A 233 -10.38 20.31 11.45
C VAL A 233 -10.99 21.15 12.57
N TYR A 234 -10.15 21.72 13.44
CA TYR A 234 -10.57 22.54 14.58
C TYR A 234 -10.06 23.97 14.41
N LEU A 235 -10.97 24.95 14.52
CA LEU A 235 -10.70 26.38 14.25
C LEU A 235 -10.04 26.60 12.87
N GLY A 236 -10.53 25.89 11.85
CA GLY A 236 -10.05 25.99 10.47
C GLY A 236 -8.66 25.40 10.22
N LYS A 237 -8.09 24.67 11.18
CA LYS A 237 -6.77 24.02 11.05
C LYS A 237 -6.87 22.52 11.27
N PRO A 238 -6.06 21.69 10.60
CA PRO A 238 -5.92 20.30 10.99
C PRO A 238 -5.31 20.17 12.37
N TRP A 239 -5.83 19.22 13.12
CA TRP A 239 -5.24 18.75 14.37
C TRP A 239 -5.17 17.24 14.38
N ASN A 240 -4.11 16.73 15.00
CA ASN A 240 -4.05 15.36 15.47
C ASN A 240 -3.91 15.36 17.00
N TYR A 241 -4.58 14.41 17.63
CA TYR A 241 -4.57 14.24 19.08
C TYR A 241 -4.29 12.80 19.46
N PHE A 242 -3.56 12.60 20.55
CA PHE A 242 -3.51 11.33 21.27
C PHE A 242 -4.41 11.42 22.49
N ALA A 243 -5.29 10.44 22.66
CA ALA A 243 -6.40 10.54 23.59
C ALA A 243 -6.71 9.21 24.30
N VAL A 244 -7.52 9.32 25.35
CA VAL A 244 -8.15 8.20 26.05
C VAL A 244 -9.60 8.56 26.34
N GLU A 245 -10.45 7.54 26.53
CA GLU A 245 -11.72 7.75 27.21
C GLU A 245 -11.43 7.87 28.71
N ALA A 246 -11.51 9.08 29.26
CA ALA A 246 -11.10 9.36 30.63
C ALA A 246 -12.24 9.13 31.64
N GLY A 247 -11.93 8.46 32.76
CA GLY A 247 -12.79 8.34 33.94
C GLY A 247 -12.51 9.40 35.00
N LYS A 248 -11.46 10.20 34.83
CA LYS A 248 -11.02 11.28 35.73
C LYS A 248 -10.61 12.51 34.93
N SER A 249 -10.67 13.69 35.53
CA SER A 249 -10.24 14.92 34.87
C SER A 249 -8.72 14.97 34.65
N VAL A 250 -8.32 15.53 33.51
CA VAL A 250 -6.93 15.83 33.17
C VAL A 250 -6.86 17.34 32.93
N ALA A 251 -6.44 18.09 33.95
CA ALA A 251 -6.64 19.55 34.02
C ALA A 251 -5.96 20.36 32.91
N ASP A 252 -4.88 19.83 32.35
CA ASP A 252 -4.03 20.42 31.32
C ASP A 252 -4.21 19.77 29.94
N ALA A 253 -5.24 18.93 29.76
CA ALA A 253 -5.55 18.36 28.45
C ALA A 253 -5.75 19.49 27.42
N THR A 254 -5.18 19.31 26.24
CA THR A 254 -5.37 20.24 25.12
C THR A 254 -6.84 20.35 24.73
N ARG A 255 -7.57 19.24 24.85
CA ARG A 255 -8.94 19.16 24.38
C ARG A 255 -9.74 18.05 25.05
N ILE A 256 -11.03 18.31 25.25
CA ILE A 256 -12.07 17.29 25.41
C ILE A 256 -12.82 17.24 24.09
N ILE A 257 -12.72 16.13 23.38
CA ILE A 257 -13.26 15.95 22.03
C ILE A 257 -14.59 15.22 22.15
N GLU A 258 -15.65 15.86 21.66
CA GLU A 258 -16.99 15.27 21.65
C GLU A 258 -17.25 14.59 20.31
N PHE A 259 -17.61 13.31 20.38
CA PHE A 259 -18.07 12.54 19.24
C PHE A 259 -19.60 12.47 19.27
N PRO A 260 -20.27 12.77 18.15
CA PRO A 260 -21.72 12.80 18.11
C PRO A 260 -22.32 11.39 18.19
N GLU A 261 -23.55 11.29 18.70
CA GLU A 261 -24.37 10.10 18.44
C GLU A 261 -24.69 10.03 16.94
N SER A 262 -24.35 8.93 16.28
CA SER A 262 -24.45 8.80 14.84
C SER A 262 -24.34 7.35 14.38
N GLU A 263 -24.53 7.13 13.08
CA GLU A 263 -23.99 5.96 12.42
C GLU A 263 -22.49 6.16 12.20
N TYR A 264 -21.71 5.12 12.43
CA TYR A 264 -20.27 5.14 12.22
C TYR A 264 -19.89 4.06 11.22
N ILE A 265 -19.07 4.44 10.25
CA ILE A 265 -18.30 3.45 9.51
C ILE A 265 -17.14 3.04 10.41
N VAL A 266 -17.06 1.73 10.64
CA VAL A 266 -16.05 1.11 11.47
C VAL A 266 -15.16 0.23 10.59
N VAL A 267 -13.87 0.54 10.56
CA VAL A 267 -12.85 -0.22 9.83
C VAL A 267 -11.91 -0.85 10.84
N ALA A 268 -12.02 -2.17 11.00
CA ALA A 268 -11.22 -2.93 11.96
C ALA A 268 -9.95 -3.54 11.32
N GLY A 269 -8.94 -3.81 12.14
CA GLY A 269 -7.76 -4.55 11.71
C GLY A 269 -6.79 -4.85 12.84
N ASN A 270 -5.74 -5.59 12.50
CA ASN A 270 -4.62 -5.87 13.40
C ASN A 270 -3.32 -5.41 12.75
N GLY A 271 -2.32 -5.03 13.57
CA GLY A 271 -1.01 -4.61 13.07
C GLY A 271 -0.04 -4.21 14.17
N ASP A 272 1.10 -3.65 13.75
CA ASP A 272 2.13 -3.16 14.66
C ASP A 272 1.65 -1.90 15.39
N LYS A 273 1.95 -1.81 16.70
CA LYS A 273 1.52 -0.71 17.57
C LYS A 273 1.68 0.65 16.90
N GLU A 274 2.91 0.96 16.49
CA GLU A 274 3.31 2.31 16.05
C GLU A 274 2.73 2.70 14.69
N THR A 275 2.34 1.75 13.84
CA THR A 275 1.81 2.05 12.50
C THR A 275 0.30 1.86 12.35
N LEU A 276 -0.34 1.15 13.29
CA LEU A 276 -1.74 0.73 13.15
C LEU A 276 -2.71 1.91 13.01
N PHE A 277 -2.48 3.02 13.71
CA PHE A 277 -3.32 4.20 13.62
C PHE A 277 -3.42 4.74 12.19
N ASP A 278 -2.27 4.95 11.56
CA ASP A 278 -2.21 5.52 10.21
C ASP A 278 -2.67 4.50 9.16
N GLN A 279 -2.34 3.22 9.32
CA GLN A 279 -2.81 2.15 8.43
C GLN A 279 -4.34 2.07 8.35
N LEU A 280 -5.03 2.08 9.50
CA LEU A 280 -6.50 2.04 9.52
C LEU A 280 -7.11 3.33 8.99
N THR A 281 -6.50 4.49 9.31
CA THR A 281 -6.92 5.79 8.77
C THR A 281 -6.84 5.81 7.24
N TYR A 282 -5.71 5.41 6.67
CA TYR A 282 -5.51 5.40 5.22
C TYR A 282 -6.41 4.41 4.50
N ARG A 283 -6.63 3.22 5.09
CA ARG A 283 -7.61 2.27 4.55
C ARG A 283 -9.02 2.88 4.55
N ALA A 284 -9.42 3.52 5.64
CA ALA A 284 -10.75 4.09 5.74
C ALA A 284 -10.98 5.20 4.71
N PHE A 285 -10.05 6.15 4.56
CA PHE A 285 -10.21 7.25 3.61
C PHE A 285 -9.93 6.86 2.16
N GLY A 286 -8.90 6.04 1.90
CA GLY A 286 -8.45 5.69 0.56
C GLY A 286 -9.25 4.57 -0.10
N GLU A 287 -9.78 3.62 0.70
CA GLU A 287 -10.44 2.43 0.16
C GLU A 287 -11.93 2.42 0.50
N VAL A 288 -12.28 2.61 1.78
CA VAL A 288 -13.66 2.42 2.25
C VAL A 288 -14.56 3.60 1.88
N LEU A 289 -14.24 4.80 2.37
CA LEU A 289 -15.06 5.99 2.17
C LEU A 289 -15.20 6.38 0.70
N ALA A 290 -14.17 6.12 -0.11
CA ALA A 290 -14.20 6.36 -1.55
C ALA A 290 -15.23 5.50 -2.30
N GLN A 291 -15.61 4.34 -1.75
CA GLN A 291 -16.54 3.39 -2.38
C GLN A 291 -17.98 3.52 -1.86
N ILE A 292 -18.21 4.30 -0.79
CA ILE A 292 -19.52 4.36 -0.14
C ILE A 292 -20.43 5.37 -0.84
N THR A 293 -21.52 4.85 -1.40
CA THR A 293 -22.53 5.65 -2.12
C THR A 293 -23.61 6.19 -1.19
N ASP A 294 -23.97 5.45 -0.14
CA ASP A 294 -25.21 5.71 0.62
C ASP A 294 -25.01 6.57 1.88
N TYR A 295 -23.76 6.81 2.26
CA TYR A 295 -23.40 7.58 3.45
C TYR A 295 -22.38 8.67 3.13
N ALA A 296 -22.47 9.78 3.87
CA ALA A 296 -21.56 10.91 3.76
C ALA A 296 -20.91 11.20 5.11
N TYR A 297 -19.59 11.40 5.09
CA TYR A 297 -18.85 11.95 6.23
C TYR A 297 -19.11 13.46 6.33
N ILE A 298 -19.59 13.89 7.49
CA ILE A 298 -20.04 15.28 7.74
C ILE A 298 -18.95 16.23 8.23
N GLY A 299 -17.68 15.81 8.25
CA GLY A 299 -16.55 16.69 8.58
C GLY A 299 -16.28 16.93 10.08
N GLY A 300 -16.78 16.06 10.97
CA GLY A 300 -16.48 16.06 12.41
C GLY A 300 -15.22 15.25 12.80
N PRO A 301 -14.90 15.06 14.09
CA PRO A 301 -13.76 14.25 14.48
C PRO A 301 -13.90 12.79 14.00
N ASN A 302 -12.79 12.21 13.56
CA ASN A 302 -12.64 10.77 13.33
C ASN A 302 -11.53 10.22 14.25
N ALA A 303 -11.63 8.95 14.63
CA ALA A 303 -10.68 8.37 15.57
C ALA A 303 -10.30 6.95 15.22
N THR A 304 -9.05 6.61 15.49
CA THR A 304 -8.60 5.22 15.54
C THR A 304 -8.24 4.89 16.98
N TYR A 305 -8.71 3.76 17.50
CA TYR A 305 -8.15 3.20 18.72
C TYR A 305 -7.29 1.98 18.43
N ARG A 306 -6.37 1.70 19.35
CA ARG A 306 -5.62 0.44 19.41
C ARG A 306 -5.64 -0.11 20.82
N LYS A 307 -5.61 -1.44 20.92
CA LYS A 307 -5.43 -2.20 22.17
C LYS A 307 -4.47 -3.36 21.91
N ASP A 308 -3.70 -3.71 22.92
CA ASP A 308 -2.77 -4.84 22.87
C ASP A 308 -3.55 -6.17 22.80
N ASN A 309 -3.14 -7.09 21.92
CA ASN A 309 -3.71 -8.43 21.84
C ASN A 309 -3.04 -9.41 22.83
N GLY A 310 -1.95 -9.03 23.47
CA GLY A 310 -1.16 -9.87 24.37
C GLY A 310 -0.17 -10.80 23.66
N ASP A 311 -0.07 -10.71 22.33
CA ASP A 311 0.79 -11.55 21.48
C ASP A 311 1.85 -10.74 20.71
N GLY A 312 2.04 -9.47 21.10
CA GLY A 312 2.93 -8.52 20.41
C GLY A 312 2.27 -7.81 19.24
N THR A 313 1.01 -8.12 18.88
CA THR A 313 0.21 -7.39 17.90
C THR A 313 -0.84 -6.51 18.58
N PHE A 314 -1.37 -5.54 17.82
CA PHE A 314 -2.43 -4.66 18.29
C PHE A 314 -3.67 -4.83 17.43
N TYR A 315 -4.83 -4.90 18.07
CA TYR A 315 -6.12 -4.73 17.42
C TYR A 315 -6.50 -3.25 17.40
N GLY A 316 -7.14 -2.80 16.35
CA GLY A 316 -7.66 -1.45 16.27
C GLY A 316 -8.88 -1.30 15.38
N GLU A 317 -9.60 -0.22 15.61
CA GLU A 317 -10.72 0.20 14.78
C GLU A 317 -10.60 1.68 14.48
N PHE A 318 -10.82 2.04 13.22
CA PHE A 318 -11.06 3.41 12.79
C PHE A 318 -12.57 3.68 12.73
N TRP A 319 -12.99 4.77 13.34
CA TRP A 319 -14.37 5.22 13.47
C TRP A 319 -14.52 6.59 12.81
N VAL A 320 -15.46 6.70 11.87
CA VAL A 320 -15.86 7.97 11.25
C VAL A 320 -17.37 8.14 11.31
N PRO A 321 -17.89 9.25 11.87
CA PRO A 321 -19.31 9.50 11.93
C PRO A 321 -19.84 9.81 10.52
N VAL A 322 -20.97 9.22 10.17
CA VAL A 322 -21.61 9.42 8.87
C VAL A 322 -23.11 9.61 8.99
N VAL A 323 -23.67 10.30 8.00
CA VAL A 323 -25.12 10.38 7.81
C VAL A 323 -25.49 9.67 6.51
N LYS A 324 -26.71 9.14 6.46
CA LYS A 324 -27.27 8.64 5.21
C LYS A 324 -27.46 9.81 4.24
N LYS A 325 -27.08 9.62 2.97
CA LYS A 325 -27.27 10.64 1.92
C LYS A 325 -28.74 10.86 1.56
#